data_AF-A0A8T1K529-F1
#
_entry.id   AF-A0A8T1K529-F1
#
_cell.length_a   1.000
_cell.length_b   1.000
_cell.length_c   1.000
_cell.angle_alpha   90.00
_cell.angle_beta   90.00
_cell.angle_gamma   90.00
#
_symmetry.space_group_name_H-M   'P 1'
#
loop_
_entity.id
_entity.type
_entity.pdbx_description
1 polymer ?
#
loop_
_entity_poly.entity_id
_entity_poly.type
_entity_poly.pdbx_seq_one_letter_code
_entity_poly.pdbx_strand_id
1 'polypeptide(L)'
;MRALVQGAVNDKRTRILLDSGVNVSVITDTFAKKLRLRDVPDHGRRIEIQGISEGKVSTTRRAQVKITLGWEMAYEFEMWVMAHSAGVGVVLGTDFMIPAGIRLDLFHGAAQLPNEIRIPLVKTKNMLDSEEYGSHVNAGSSDQLDIPGHEWREYRLSKRQVALERHILWVRRTEKIILSVTKFQRGRPQRIKLANVSDRAVYFPAHDDIAVLVPVGDLPRGDGYVRVDSKKYRDWQVSAYEGCQDRELFLHECELYEQWSVAQPLSVERPTYPKPHGIMARPPEDPLVTSADRFTCAERWE
;
A
#
# COMPACT_ATOMS: atom_id res chain seq x y z
N MET A 1 7.40 24.39 15.03
CA MET A 1 7.87 23.13 15.64
C MET A 1 8.69 22.40 14.60
N ARG A 2 9.84 21.83 14.96
CA ARG A 2 10.80 21.23 14.02
C ARG A 2 11.02 19.76 14.35
N ALA A 3 10.87 18.90 13.36
CA ALA A 3 11.08 17.47 13.49
C ALA A 3 11.78 16.94 12.26
N LEU A 4 12.71 16.01 12.42
CA LEU A 4 13.47 15.49 11.29
C LEU A 4 13.05 14.06 11.00
N VAL A 5 12.88 13.71 9.74
CA VAL A 5 12.49 12.36 9.30
C VAL A 5 13.47 11.84 8.24
N GLN A 6 13.56 10.51 8.13
CA GLN A 6 14.20 9.87 6.98
C GLN A 6 13.19 9.81 5.83
N GLY A 7 13.64 10.15 4.63
CA GLY A 7 12.84 10.05 3.41
C GLY A 7 13.74 10.01 2.18
N ALA A 8 13.16 10.20 1.01
CA ALA A 8 13.90 10.36 -0.23
C ALA A 8 13.36 11.54 -1.06
N VAL A 9 14.24 12.13 -1.86
CA VAL A 9 13.91 13.18 -2.81
C VAL A 9 14.50 12.80 -4.15
N ASN A 10 13.64 12.67 -5.18
CA ASN A 10 13.96 12.06 -6.47
C ASN A 10 14.74 10.75 -6.29
N ASP A 11 14.16 9.83 -5.51
CA ASP A 11 14.67 8.48 -5.23
C ASP A 11 16.02 8.45 -4.48
N LYS A 12 16.57 9.61 -4.08
CA LYS A 12 17.78 9.71 -3.26
C LYS A 12 17.44 9.87 -1.79
N ARG A 13 17.84 8.89 -0.97
CA ARG A 13 17.67 8.94 0.49
C ARG A 13 18.33 10.18 1.09
N THR A 14 17.59 10.87 1.95
CA THR A 14 18.03 12.08 2.63
C THR A 14 17.26 12.33 3.93
N ARG A 15 17.77 13.25 4.73
CA ARG A 15 17.12 13.79 5.92
C ARG A 15 16.22 14.95 5.50
N ILE A 16 14.96 14.89 5.89
CA ILE A 16 13.95 15.91 5.58
C ILE A 16 13.51 16.56 6.90
N LEU A 17 13.56 17.89 6.96
CA LEU A 17 13.05 18.64 8.10
C LEU A 17 11.57 18.98 7.87
N LEU A 18 10.70 18.52 8.77
CA LEU A 18 9.32 18.95 8.88
C LEU A 18 9.28 20.14 9.84
N ASP A 19 8.92 21.32 9.33
CA ASP A 19 8.88 22.56 10.12
C ASP A 19 7.50 23.22 10.06
N SER A 20 6.73 23.05 11.12
CA SER A 20 5.41 23.69 11.25
C SER A 20 5.48 25.21 11.41
N GLY A 21 6.67 25.77 11.66
CA GLY A 21 6.88 27.22 11.76
C GLY A 21 7.20 27.88 10.41
N VAL A 22 7.31 27.09 9.34
CA VAL A 22 7.64 27.58 8.00
C VAL A 22 6.42 27.44 7.11
N ASN A 23 6.04 28.51 6.42
CA ASN A 23 4.87 28.51 5.55
C ASN A 23 5.12 27.84 4.20
N VAL A 24 6.38 27.75 3.77
CA VAL A 24 6.76 27.29 2.43
C VAL A 24 7.85 26.24 2.44
N SER A 25 7.74 25.27 1.54
CA SER A 25 8.71 24.20 1.42
C SER A 25 9.89 24.62 0.54
N VAL A 26 11.10 24.36 1.03
CA VAL A 26 12.34 24.90 0.47
C VAL A 26 13.39 23.81 0.30
N ILE A 27 14.08 23.83 -0.84
CA ILE A 27 15.24 23.01 -1.15
C ILE A 27 16.48 23.88 -1.38
N THR A 28 17.62 23.45 -0.81
CA THR A 28 18.89 24.13 -1.03
C THR A 28 19.34 24.04 -2.48
N ASP A 29 19.93 25.11 -3.00
CA ASP A 29 20.49 25.15 -4.36
C ASP A 29 21.55 24.05 -4.59
N THR A 30 22.41 23.82 -3.60
CA THR A 30 23.44 22.76 -3.66
C THR A 30 22.83 21.36 -3.77
N PHE A 31 21.76 21.10 -3.03
CA PHE A 31 21.07 19.81 -3.07
C PHE A 31 20.26 19.63 -4.35
N ALA A 32 19.59 20.69 -4.83
CA ALA A 32 18.88 20.70 -6.10
C ALA A 32 19.83 20.40 -7.28
N LYS A 33 21.01 21.04 -7.32
CA LYS A 33 22.06 20.75 -8.31
C LYS A 33 22.56 19.32 -8.22
N LYS A 34 22.78 18.80 -7.01
CA LYS A 34 23.21 17.41 -6.76
C LYS A 34 22.20 16.38 -7.27
N LEU A 35 20.92 16.72 -7.25
CA LEU A 35 19.82 15.88 -7.73
C LEU A 35 19.48 16.11 -9.21
N ARG A 36 20.13 17.10 -9.86
CA ARG A 36 19.83 17.51 -11.25
C ARG A 36 18.34 17.80 -11.45
N LEU A 37 17.74 18.51 -10.49
CA LEU A 37 16.32 18.85 -10.55
C LEU A 37 16.03 19.75 -11.75
N ARG A 38 14.85 19.55 -12.36
CA ARG A 38 14.35 20.42 -13.42
C ARG A 38 13.69 21.64 -12.80
N ASP A 39 14.05 22.80 -13.33
CA ASP A 39 13.40 24.05 -12.95
C ASP A 39 12.00 24.10 -13.56
N VAL A 40 11.04 24.57 -12.77
CA VAL A 40 9.68 24.85 -13.23
C VAL A 40 9.70 26.22 -13.92
N PRO A 41 9.12 26.37 -15.12
CA PRO A 41 9.05 27.65 -15.82
C PRO A 41 8.50 28.75 -14.92
N ASP A 42 9.14 29.92 -15.00
CA ASP A 42 8.78 31.06 -14.18
C ASP A 42 7.48 31.68 -14.71
N HIS A 43 6.45 31.74 -13.86
CA HIS A 43 5.17 32.39 -14.16
C HIS A 43 5.10 33.81 -13.56
N GLY A 44 6.26 34.42 -13.27
CA GLY A 44 6.34 35.72 -12.59
C GLY A 44 6.00 35.62 -11.09
N ARG A 45 6.12 34.43 -10.50
CA ARG A 45 5.87 34.20 -9.08
C ARG A 45 7.18 34.38 -8.31
N ARG A 46 7.26 35.44 -7.51
CA ARG A 46 8.36 35.69 -6.57
C ARG A 46 7.88 35.48 -5.15
N ILE A 47 8.70 34.85 -4.33
CA ILE A 47 8.48 34.80 -2.89
C ILE A 47 9.55 35.60 -2.16
N GLU A 48 9.13 36.36 -1.15
CA GLU A 48 10.03 36.98 -0.17
C GLU A 48 9.88 36.23 1.15
N ILE A 49 10.99 35.68 1.65
CA ILE A 49 11.02 34.85 2.84
C ILE A 49 11.86 35.57 3.90
N GLN A 50 11.30 35.65 5.10
CA GLN A 50 11.94 36.23 6.28
C GLN A 50 12.08 35.14 7.35
N GLY A 51 13.23 35.11 8.05
CA GLY A 51 13.45 34.23 9.21
C GLY A 51 14.20 32.91 8.95
N ILE A 52 14.61 32.64 7.71
CA ILE A 52 15.43 31.46 7.35
C ILE A 52 16.94 31.80 7.22
N SER A 53 17.27 33.10 7.07
CA SER A 53 18.63 33.66 6.95
C SER A 53 18.69 35.01 7.68
N GLU A 54 19.90 35.54 7.94
CA GLU A 54 20.15 36.89 8.54
C GLU A 54 19.69 38.08 7.66
N GLY A 55 18.70 37.89 6.78
CA GLY A 55 18.15 38.91 5.89
C GLY A 55 16.94 38.42 5.11
N LYS A 56 16.26 39.35 4.42
CA LYS A 56 15.19 39.03 3.45
C LYS A 56 15.80 38.32 2.25
N VAL A 57 15.40 37.07 2.01
CA VAL A 57 15.79 36.34 0.81
C VAL A 57 14.59 36.21 -0.08
N SER A 58 14.74 36.63 -1.34
CA SER A 58 13.72 36.45 -2.35
C SER A 58 14.20 35.47 -3.40
N THR A 59 13.33 34.56 -3.84
CA THR A 59 13.61 33.66 -4.96
C THR A 59 12.41 33.60 -5.90
N THR A 60 12.69 33.44 -7.19
CA THR A 60 11.69 33.12 -8.22
C THR A 60 11.80 31.67 -8.70
N ARG A 61 12.89 30.99 -8.30
CA ARG A 61 13.24 29.67 -8.80
C ARG A 61 12.49 28.58 -8.04
N ARG A 62 11.82 27.70 -8.79
CA ARG A 62 11.08 26.55 -8.28
C ARG A 62 11.55 25.28 -8.97
N ALA A 63 11.51 24.16 -8.26
CA ALA A 63 11.86 22.85 -8.78
C ALA A 63 10.75 21.85 -8.46
N GLN A 64 10.42 21.01 -9.43
CA GLN A 64 9.51 19.90 -9.22
C GLN A 64 10.29 18.73 -8.61
N VAL A 65 9.80 18.20 -7.49
CA VAL A 65 10.43 17.12 -6.76
C VAL A 65 9.45 16.01 -6.48
N LYS A 66 9.96 14.78 -6.50
CA LYS A 66 9.30 13.59 -5.96
C LYS A 66 9.80 13.36 -4.54
N ILE A 67 8.95 13.60 -3.55
CA ILE A 67 9.25 13.40 -2.13
C ILE A 67 8.67 12.06 -1.71
N THR A 68 9.50 11.16 -1.20
CA THR A 68 9.06 9.88 -0.63
C THR A 68 9.19 9.92 0.88
N LEU A 69 8.08 9.68 1.57
CA LEU A 69 7.99 9.63 3.03
C LEU A 69 7.50 8.24 3.45
N GLY A 70 8.26 7.56 4.30
CA GLY A 70 7.98 6.16 4.65
C GLY A 70 8.25 5.23 3.46
N TRP A 71 7.46 4.16 3.36
CA TRP A 71 7.70 3.06 2.41
C TRP A 71 6.77 3.04 1.18
N GLU A 72 5.76 3.91 1.15
CA GLU A 72 4.68 3.81 0.16
C GLU A 72 4.22 5.17 -0.38
N MET A 73 4.42 6.26 0.39
CA MET A 73 3.89 7.57 0.02
C MET A 73 4.93 8.35 -0.76
N ALA A 74 4.65 8.56 -2.05
CA ALA A 74 5.39 9.47 -2.91
C ALA A 74 4.49 10.65 -3.28
N TYR A 75 5.02 11.85 -3.14
CA TYR A 75 4.36 13.10 -3.46
C TYR A 75 5.14 13.81 -4.55
N GLU A 76 4.47 14.28 -5.59
CA GLU A 76 5.05 15.28 -6.48
C GLU A 76 4.70 16.66 -5.94
N PHE A 77 5.71 17.50 -5.77
CA PHE A 77 5.54 18.81 -5.17
C PHE A 77 6.48 19.84 -5.79
N GLU A 78 6.02 21.08 -5.91
CA GLU A 78 6.84 22.20 -6.36
C GLU A 78 7.47 22.90 -5.16
N MET A 79 8.80 22.86 -5.07
CA MET A 79 9.55 23.48 -3.98
C MET A 79 10.29 24.74 -4.43
N TRP A 80 10.44 25.70 -3.52
CA TRP A 80 11.29 26.87 -3.75
C TRP A 80 12.76 26.52 -3.62
N VAL A 81 13.57 26.97 -4.57
CA VAL A 81 15.03 26.79 -4.54
C VAL A 81 15.67 28.04 -3.95
N MET A 82 16.28 27.93 -2.77
CA MET A 82 17.03 29.02 -2.14
C MET A 82 18.03 28.49 -1.09
N ALA A 83 18.93 29.36 -0.64
CA ALA A 83 19.85 29.04 0.45
C ALA A 83 19.14 29.12 1.82
N HIS A 84 19.45 28.19 2.72
CA HIS A 84 18.97 28.19 4.10
C HIS A 84 19.97 27.57 5.07
N SER A 85 19.93 27.98 6.34
CA SER A 85 20.88 27.55 7.38
C SER A 85 20.41 26.35 8.22
N ALA A 86 19.33 25.68 7.82
CA ALA A 86 18.72 24.57 8.58
C ALA A 86 19.58 23.28 8.69
N GLY A 87 20.76 23.22 8.06
CA GLY A 87 21.66 22.07 8.15
C GLY A 87 21.17 20.80 7.43
N VAL A 88 20.07 20.89 6.68
CA VAL A 88 19.51 19.82 5.83
C VAL A 88 19.29 20.34 4.41
N GLY A 89 19.25 19.43 3.44
CA GLY A 89 19.01 19.81 2.04
C GLY A 89 17.59 20.28 1.74
N VAL A 90 16.61 19.83 2.54
CA VAL A 90 15.17 19.96 2.29
C VAL A 90 14.40 20.27 3.57
N VAL A 91 13.54 21.28 3.51
CA VAL A 91 12.60 21.67 4.57
C VAL A 91 11.19 21.65 4.00
N LEU A 92 10.28 20.95 4.66
CA LEU A 92 8.86 20.90 4.32
C LEU A 92 8.09 21.77 5.31
N GLY A 93 7.43 22.78 4.78
CA GLY A 93 6.60 23.71 5.51
C GLY A 93 5.14 23.28 5.57
N THR A 94 4.29 24.17 6.06
CA THR A 94 2.85 23.94 6.20
C THR A 94 2.13 23.82 4.85
N ASP A 95 2.65 24.43 3.79
CA ASP A 95 2.19 24.28 2.40
C ASP A 95 2.21 22.83 1.90
N PHE A 96 3.16 22.03 2.38
CA PHE A 96 3.23 20.60 2.10
C PHE A 96 2.53 19.79 3.18
N MET A 97 2.82 20.06 4.46
CA MET A 97 2.38 19.22 5.57
C MET A 97 0.85 19.18 5.73
N ILE A 98 0.16 20.32 5.57
CA ILE A 98 -1.29 20.39 5.75
C ILE A 98 -2.01 19.62 4.64
N PRO A 99 -1.76 19.87 3.32
CA PRO A 99 -2.41 19.11 2.26
C PRO A 99 -2.02 17.62 2.24
N ALA A 100 -0.78 17.28 2.63
CA ALA A 100 -0.34 15.90 2.74
C ALA A 100 -0.93 15.17 3.97
N GLY A 101 -1.67 15.85 4.85
CA GLY A 101 -2.27 15.27 6.05
C GLY A 101 -1.24 14.85 7.11
N ILE A 102 -0.04 15.44 7.10
CA ILE A 102 1.05 15.05 8.00
C ILE A 102 0.86 15.70 9.37
N ARG A 103 0.81 14.87 10.41
CA ARG A 103 0.69 15.30 11.81
C ARG A 103 1.94 14.92 12.58
N LEU A 104 2.50 15.87 13.33
CA LEU A 104 3.61 15.58 14.24
C LEU A 104 3.08 15.09 15.58
N ASP A 105 3.36 13.83 15.90
CA ASP A 105 3.03 13.20 17.17
C ASP A 105 4.30 13.13 18.02
N LEU A 106 4.48 14.14 18.86
CA LEU A 106 5.65 14.23 19.74
C LEU A 106 5.61 13.20 20.87
N PHE A 107 4.42 12.78 21.31
CA PHE A 107 4.29 11.79 22.38
C PHE A 107 4.86 10.44 21.95
N HIS A 108 4.58 10.04 20.71
CA HIS A 108 5.12 8.82 20.13
C HIS A 108 6.41 9.04 19.33
N GLY A 109 6.93 10.27 19.28
CA GLY A 109 8.13 10.61 18.52
C GLY A 109 8.03 10.24 17.04
N ALA A 110 6.87 10.47 16.40
CA ALA A 110 6.61 10.09 15.02
C ALA A 110 5.85 11.17 14.22
N ALA A 111 6.07 11.24 12.91
CA ALA A 111 5.19 11.90 11.96
C ALA A 111 4.13 10.90 11.47
N GLN A 112 2.86 11.20 11.68
CA GLN A 112 1.72 10.41 11.20
C GLN A 112 1.26 10.95 9.84
N LEU A 113 1.10 10.06 8.87
CA LEU A 113 0.53 10.33 7.55
C LEU A 113 -0.94 9.88 7.51
N PRO A 114 -1.75 10.34 6.54
CA PRO A 114 -3.20 10.09 6.47
C PRO A 114 -3.61 8.60 6.42
N ASN A 115 -2.72 7.72 5.97
CA ASN A 115 -2.96 6.26 5.93
C ASN A 115 -2.48 5.54 7.20
N GLU A 116 -2.45 6.24 8.34
CA GLU A 116 -1.92 5.75 9.62
C GLU A 116 -0.44 5.34 9.58
N ILE A 117 0.28 5.68 8.51
CA ILE A 117 1.71 5.42 8.37
C ILE A 117 2.43 6.32 9.38
N ARG A 118 3.17 5.71 10.31
CA ARG A 118 3.98 6.42 11.31
C ARG A 118 5.44 6.38 10.87
N ILE A 119 6.02 7.55 10.61
CA ILE A 119 7.43 7.72 10.30
C ILE A 119 8.12 8.21 11.56
N PRO A 120 9.10 7.50 12.09
CA PRO A 120 9.75 7.95 13.30
C PRO A 120 10.58 9.20 13.09
N LEU A 121 10.58 10.06 14.10
CA LEU A 121 11.41 11.25 14.12
C LEU A 121 12.85 10.85 14.43
N VAL A 122 13.78 11.32 13.61
CA VAL A 122 15.21 11.16 13.82
C VAL A 122 15.59 11.95 15.07
N LYS A 123 15.97 11.22 16.12
CA LYS A 123 16.50 11.79 17.36
C LYS A 123 17.72 12.65 17.02
N THR A 124 17.69 13.93 17.39
CA THR A 124 18.83 14.83 17.20
C THR A 124 19.95 14.48 18.18
N LYS A 125 21.17 14.88 17.82
CA LYS A 125 22.48 14.47 18.37
C LYS A 125 22.66 14.59 19.89
N ASN A 126 21.73 15.21 20.62
CA ASN A 126 21.73 15.30 22.08
C ASN A 126 21.09 14.09 22.78
N MET A 127 20.78 13.03 22.01
CA MET A 127 20.35 11.71 22.49
C MET A 127 21.28 10.60 21.94
N LEU A 128 22.55 10.94 21.69
CA LEU A 128 23.60 9.95 21.40
C LEU A 128 24.17 9.45 22.73
N ASP A 129 23.42 8.57 23.38
CA ASP A 129 23.93 7.59 24.35
C ASP A 129 22.97 6.39 24.39
N SER A 130 22.52 5.93 23.23
CA SER A 130 22.18 4.53 23.09
C SER A 130 22.91 4.00 21.87
N GLU A 131 24.04 3.34 22.14
CA GLU A 131 24.45 2.20 21.34
C GLU A 131 23.21 1.42 20.91
N GLU A 132 23.06 1.14 19.62
CA GLU A 132 22.77 -0.22 19.14
C GLU A 132 22.50 -0.19 17.65
N TYR A 133 23.56 -0.46 16.91
CA TYR A 133 23.44 -1.06 15.58
C TYR A 133 22.77 -2.46 15.64
N GLY A 134 22.44 -2.98 16.84
CA GLY A 134 21.92 -4.32 17.15
C GLY A 134 20.53 -4.44 17.82
N SER A 135 19.70 -3.39 17.84
CA SER A 135 18.39 -3.43 18.54
C SER A 135 17.27 -4.15 17.77
N HIS A 136 17.46 -4.43 16.47
CA HIS A 136 16.51 -5.21 15.67
C HIS A 136 16.73 -6.69 15.91
N VAL A 137 15.69 -7.39 16.33
CA VAL A 137 15.78 -8.80 16.67
C VAL A 137 15.07 -9.61 15.60
N ASN A 138 15.83 -10.46 14.90
CA ASN A 138 15.24 -11.44 13.97
C ASN A 138 14.24 -12.30 14.76
N ALA A 139 13.02 -12.43 14.23
CA ALA A 139 11.91 -13.16 14.84
C ALA A 139 11.54 -14.44 14.05
N GLY A 140 12.39 -14.87 13.12
CA GLY A 140 12.28 -16.12 12.39
C GLY A 140 12.43 -17.35 13.28
N SER A 141 11.98 -18.49 12.74
CA SER A 141 12.06 -19.79 13.42
C SER A 141 13.51 -20.14 13.78
N SER A 142 13.72 -20.73 14.95
CA SER A 142 15.06 -21.25 15.31
C SER A 142 15.38 -22.55 14.59
N ASP A 143 14.35 -23.28 14.19
CA ASP A 143 14.47 -24.52 13.43
C ASP A 143 14.11 -24.26 11.98
N GLN A 144 14.72 -25.05 11.10
CA GLN A 144 14.33 -25.15 9.71
C GLN A 144 12.90 -25.70 9.60
N LEU A 145 12.10 -25.11 8.72
CA LEU A 145 10.70 -25.50 8.51
C LEU A 145 10.48 -25.96 7.08
N ASP A 146 9.88 -27.14 6.94
CA ASP A 146 9.33 -27.62 5.68
C ASP A 146 7.80 -27.60 5.79
N ILE A 147 7.17 -26.84 4.90
CA ILE A 147 5.74 -26.60 4.89
C ILE A 147 5.17 -27.21 3.60
N PRO A 148 4.48 -28.35 3.67
CA PRO A 148 3.84 -28.96 2.51
C PRO A 148 2.87 -27.99 1.82
N GLY A 149 2.55 -28.27 0.55
CA GLY A 149 1.59 -27.47 -0.21
C GLY A 149 0.23 -27.44 0.50
N HIS A 150 -0.40 -26.27 0.55
CA HIS A 150 -1.69 -26.03 1.24
C HIS A 150 -1.70 -26.35 2.75
N GLU A 151 -0.56 -26.66 3.34
CA GLU A 151 -0.43 -26.90 4.77
C GLU A 151 0.13 -25.67 5.50
N TRP A 152 0.18 -25.78 6.82
CA TRP A 152 0.76 -24.75 7.67
C TRP A 152 1.66 -25.34 8.75
N ARG A 153 2.65 -24.55 9.17
CA ARG A 153 3.48 -24.84 10.34
C ARG A 153 3.45 -23.65 11.28
N GLU A 154 3.57 -23.94 12.57
CA GLU A 154 3.63 -22.92 13.61
C GLU A 154 4.95 -23.06 14.36
N TYR A 155 5.60 -21.93 14.63
CA TYR A 155 6.76 -21.87 15.50
C TYR A 155 6.55 -20.86 16.62
N ARG A 156 7.32 -21.03 17.69
CA ARG A 156 7.24 -20.21 18.89
C ARG A 156 8.37 -19.19 18.89
N LEU A 157 8.03 -17.95 19.23
CA LEU A 157 9.04 -16.94 19.53
C LEU A 157 9.79 -17.32 20.83
N SER A 158 11.11 -17.15 20.80
CA SER A 158 11.97 -17.41 21.95
C SER A 158 11.58 -16.52 23.14
N LYS A 159 11.90 -16.97 24.36
CA LYS A 159 11.62 -16.19 25.59
C LYS A 159 12.26 -14.79 25.55
N ARG A 160 13.44 -14.66 24.93
CA ARG A 160 14.14 -13.38 24.76
C ARG A 160 13.34 -12.43 23.86
N GLN A 161 12.84 -12.92 22.73
CA GLN A 161 12.00 -12.14 21.80
C GLN A 161 10.69 -11.68 22.46
N VAL A 162 10.01 -12.57 23.20
CA VAL A 162 8.74 -12.24 23.88
C VAL A 162 8.93 -11.26 25.05
N ALA A 163 10.12 -11.23 25.65
CA ALA A 163 10.45 -10.31 26.74
C ALA A 163 10.68 -8.87 26.27
N LEU A 164 10.84 -8.62 24.97
CA LEU A 164 11.06 -7.28 24.41
C LEU A 164 9.77 -6.45 24.48
N GLU A 165 9.64 -5.66 25.54
CA GLU A 165 8.43 -4.86 25.79
C GLU A 165 8.28 -3.66 24.84
N ARG A 166 9.42 -3.16 24.35
CA ARG A 166 9.50 -1.98 23.49
C ARG A 166 9.69 -2.35 22.03
N HIS A 167 9.38 -3.59 21.62
CA HIS A 167 9.52 -4.02 20.23
C HIS A 167 8.17 -4.43 19.66
N ILE A 168 7.92 -4.03 18.42
CA ILE A 168 6.73 -4.38 17.65
C ILE A 168 7.13 -5.42 16.61
N LEU A 169 6.26 -6.41 16.40
CA LEU A 169 6.46 -7.44 15.38
C LEU A 169 6.06 -6.92 14.00
N TRP A 170 7.00 -7.05 13.07
CA TRP A 170 6.82 -6.82 11.65
C TRP A 170 7.00 -8.14 10.92
N VAL A 171 6.14 -8.39 9.93
CA VAL A 171 6.13 -9.61 9.14
C VAL A 171 6.23 -9.28 7.66
N ARG A 172 6.95 -10.09 6.90
CA ARG A 172 7.17 -9.91 5.47
C ARG A 172 6.40 -10.95 4.67
N ARG A 173 5.69 -10.51 3.63
CA ARG A 173 5.05 -11.42 2.67
C ARG A 173 6.10 -12.11 1.80
N THR A 174 5.89 -13.38 1.50
CA THR A 174 6.49 -14.02 0.32
C THR A 174 5.38 -14.45 -0.65
N GLU A 175 5.74 -14.75 -1.89
CA GLU A 175 4.77 -15.14 -2.92
C GLU A 175 3.93 -16.37 -2.53
N LYS A 176 4.51 -17.29 -1.73
CA LYS A 176 3.92 -18.60 -1.43
C LYS A 176 3.48 -18.76 0.02
N ILE A 177 3.79 -17.81 0.90
CA ILE A 177 3.61 -17.98 2.35
C ILE A 177 2.94 -16.76 2.95
N ILE A 178 1.84 -17.04 3.66
CA ILE A 178 1.11 -16.08 4.47
C ILE A 178 1.52 -16.28 5.93
N LEU A 179 1.95 -15.19 6.57
CA LEU A 179 2.24 -15.18 8.00
C LEU A 179 1.02 -14.73 8.78
N SER A 180 0.73 -15.43 9.87
CA SER A 180 -0.28 -15.03 10.83
C SER A 180 0.18 -15.21 12.27
N VAL A 181 -0.17 -14.27 13.14
CA VAL A 181 0.08 -14.44 14.58
C VAL A 181 -1.13 -15.13 15.20
N THR A 182 -0.93 -16.35 15.69
CA THR A 182 -2.00 -17.21 16.22
C THR A 182 -2.23 -17.02 17.71
N LYS A 183 -1.22 -16.58 18.45
CA LYS A 183 -1.31 -16.42 19.90
C LYS A 183 -0.69 -15.11 20.36
N PHE A 184 -1.51 -14.35 21.07
CA PHE A 184 -1.08 -13.20 21.85
C PHE A 184 -1.21 -13.50 23.35
N GLN A 185 -0.25 -13.04 24.16
CA GLN A 185 -0.42 -12.97 25.61
C GLN A 185 -0.08 -11.56 26.07
N ARG A 186 -1.00 -10.91 26.79
CA ARG A 186 -0.85 -9.51 27.25
C ARG A 186 -0.48 -8.55 26.11
N GLY A 187 -1.11 -8.72 24.95
CA GLY A 187 -0.83 -7.91 23.75
C GLY A 187 0.47 -8.26 23.01
N ARG A 188 1.21 -9.29 23.43
CA ARG A 188 2.48 -9.69 22.80
C ARG A 188 2.35 -10.94 21.94
N PRO A 189 2.93 -10.95 20.72
CA PRO A 189 2.93 -12.14 19.88
C PRO A 189 3.78 -13.25 20.53
N GLN A 190 3.30 -14.49 20.47
CA GLN A 190 4.01 -15.66 20.99
C GLN A 190 4.26 -16.74 19.97
N ARG A 191 3.34 -16.88 19.02
CA ARG A 191 3.38 -17.93 18.02
C ARG A 191 3.04 -17.34 16.67
N ILE A 192 3.81 -17.77 15.68
CA ILE A 192 3.68 -17.35 14.30
C ILE A 192 3.37 -18.60 13.48
N LYS A 193 2.27 -18.56 12.74
CA LYS A 193 1.84 -19.56 11.79
C LYS A 193 2.23 -19.12 10.39
N LEU A 194 2.90 -20.01 9.68
CA LEU A 194 3.25 -19.90 8.28
C LEU A 194 2.30 -20.82 7.50
N ALA A 195 1.43 -20.24 6.68
CA ALA A 195 0.53 -20.98 5.79
C ALA A 195 1.10 -20.97 4.37
N ASN A 196 1.32 -22.15 3.81
CA ASN A 196 1.72 -22.31 2.43
C ASN A 196 0.49 -22.31 1.55
N VAL A 197 0.48 -21.42 0.56
CA VAL A 197 -0.63 -21.26 -0.38
C VAL A 197 -0.35 -21.82 -1.76
N SER A 198 0.84 -22.38 -1.95
CA SER A 198 1.22 -23.02 -3.20
C SER A 198 0.99 -24.53 -3.12
N ASP A 199 0.85 -25.19 -4.28
CA ASP A 199 0.74 -26.65 -4.37
C ASP A 199 2.03 -27.38 -3.99
N ARG A 200 3.16 -26.67 -3.91
CA ARG A 200 4.49 -27.25 -3.67
C ARG A 200 4.93 -26.99 -2.25
N ALA A 201 5.72 -27.91 -1.70
CA ALA A 201 6.39 -27.68 -0.43
C ALA A 201 7.28 -26.43 -0.50
N VAL A 202 7.24 -25.63 0.56
CA VAL A 202 8.08 -24.43 0.73
C VAL A 202 9.01 -24.64 1.92
N TYR A 203 10.28 -24.40 1.64
CA TYR A 203 11.36 -24.55 2.58
C TYR A 203 11.75 -23.21 3.19
N PHE A 204 11.83 -23.15 4.53
CA PHE A 204 12.36 -22.02 5.27
C PHE A 204 13.59 -22.40 6.08
N PRO A 205 14.74 -21.72 5.85
CA PRO A 205 15.91 -21.88 6.70
C PRO A 205 15.65 -21.38 8.12
N ALA A 206 16.43 -21.91 9.06
CA ALA A 206 16.49 -21.36 10.42
C ALA A 206 16.93 -19.89 10.36
N HIS A 207 16.29 -19.06 11.17
CA HIS A 207 16.52 -17.62 11.29
C HIS A 207 16.28 -16.83 10.00
N ASP A 208 15.39 -17.30 9.13
CA ASP A 208 14.93 -16.52 7.97
C ASP A 208 14.36 -15.14 8.41
N ASP A 209 14.52 -14.13 7.56
CA ASP A 209 14.12 -12.76 7.83
C ASP A 209 12.61 -12.50 7.65
N ILE A 210 11.79 -13.52 7.44
CA ILE A 210 10.32 -13.38 7.29
C ILE A 210 9.61 -12.63 8.44
N ALA A 211 10.20 -12.55 9.62
CA ALA A 211 9.67 -11.81 10.75
C ALA A 211 10.78 -11.10 11.53
N VAL A 212 10.52 -9.88 11.97
CA VAL A 212 11.47 -9.06 12.73
C VAL A 212 10.77 -8.27 13.84
N LEU A 213 11.40 -8.21 15.00
CA LEU A 213 11.02 -7.38 16.13
C LEU A 213 11.84 -6.09 16.08
N VAL A 214 11.15 -4.96 15.95
CA VAL A 214 11.74 -3.64 15.76
C VAL A 214 11.34 -2.75 16.93
N PRO A 215 12.25 -1.97 17.52
CA PRO A 215 11.90 -1.02 18.57
C PRO A 215 10.72 -0.12 18.18
N VAL A 216 9.89 0.23 19.15
CA VAL A 216 8.80 1.19 18.98
C VAL A 216 9.40 2.51 18.50
N GLY A 217 8.91 2.98 17.35
CA GLY A 217 9.44 4.18 16.72
C GLY A 217 10.69 3.93 15.87
N ASP A 218 10.99 2.69 15.49
CA ASP A 218 11.93 2.38 14.40
C ASP A 218 11.19 1.64 13.27
N LEU A 219 11.83 1.57 12.10
CA LEU A 219 11.30 0.86 10.93
C LEU A 219 12.20 -0.35 10.60
N PRO A 220 11.63 -1.47 10.11
CA PRO A 220 12.42 -2.62 9.66
C PRO A 220 13.38 -2.21 8.54
N ARG A 221 14.54 -2.89 8.42
CA ARG A 221 15.57 -2.51 7.43
C ARG A 221 15.28 -3.00 6.02
N GLY A 222 14.59 -4.13 5.90
CA GLY A 222 14.23 -4.73 4.62
C GLY A 222 12.89 -4.23 4.10
N ASP A 223 12.64 -4.48 2.82
CA ASP A 223 11.40 -4.11 2.14
C ASP A 223 10.31 -5.17 2.36
N GLY A 224 9.04 -4.79 2.16
CA GLY A 224 7.90 -5.71 2.18
C GLY A 224 7.42 -6.12 3.58
N TYR A 225 7.91 -5.49 4.64
CA TYR A 225 7.44 -5.72 6.00
C TYR A 225 6.20 -4.89 6.33
N VAL A 226 5.26 -5.53 7.02
CA VAL A 226 4.00 -4.93 7.47
C VAL A 226 3.82 -5.21 8.96
N ARG A 227 3.33 -4.20 9.69
CA ARG A 227 3.05 -4.30 11.13
C ARG A 227 1.78 -5.11 11.36
N VAL A 228 1.82 -6.10 12.25
CA VAL A 228 0.70 -7.06 12.45
C VAL A 228 -0.61 -6.39 12.91
N ASP A 229 -0.52 -5.28 13.64
CA ASP A 229 -1.67 -4.50 14.14
C ASP A 229 -2.14 -3.41 13.17
N SER A 230 -1.54 -3.30 11.98
CA SER A 230 -1.91 -2.30 10.98
C SER A 230 -3.14 -2.72 10.16
N LYS A 231 -3.92 -1.75 9.67
CA LYS A 231 -4.97 -2.02 8.67
C LYS A 231 -4.40 -2.71 7.43
N LYS A 232 -3.20 -2.30 6.99
CA LYS A 232 -2.49 -2.91 5.86
C LYS A 232 -2.27 -4.41 6.04
N TYR A 233 -1.99 -4.87 7.26
CA TYR A 233 -1.87 -6.30 7.54
C TYR A 233 -3.22 -7.03 7.37
N ARG A 234 -4.33 -6.43 7.82
CA ARG A 234 -5.66 -7.01 7.60
C ARG A 234 -6.02 -7.07 6.12
N ASP A 235 -5.85 -5.97 5.40
CA ASP A 235 -6.10 -5.92 3.95
C ASP A 235 -5.19 -6.92 3.22
N TRP A 236 -3.93 -7.01 3.64
CA TRP A 236 -2.97 -7.99 3.14
C TRP A 236 -3.40 -9.44 3.39
N GLN A 237 -3.93 -9.77 4.58
CA GLN A 237 -4.47 -11.10 4.85
C GLN A 237 -5.67 -11.41 3.95
N VAL A 238 -6.59 -10.47 3.77
CA VAL A 238 -7.77 -10.65 2.92
C VAL A 238 -7.36 -10.94 1.48
N SER A 239 -6.51 -10.10 0.88
CA SER A 239 -6.04 -10.32 -0.50
C SER A 239 -5.27 -11.63 -0.66
N ALA A 240 -4.58 -12.08 0.39
CA ALA A 240 -3.85 -13.32 0.33
C ALA A 240 -4.81 -14.52 0.35
N TYR A 241 -5.88 -14.50 1.16
CA TYR A 241 -6.90 -15.56 1.13
C TYR A 241 -7.80 -15.52 -0.10
N GLU A 242 -8.13 -14.34 -0.63
CA GLU A 242 -8.92 -14.18 -1.86
C GLU A 242 -8.25 -14.84 -3.07
N GLY A 243 -6.91 -14.73 -3.17
CA GLY A 243 -6.15 -15.39 -4.24
C GLY A 243 -5.92 -16.90 -4.03
N CYS A 244 -6.26 -17.44 -2.86
CA CYS A 244 -6.10 -18.85 -2.51
C CYS A 244 -7.45 -19.55 -2.52
N GLN A 245 -8.11 -19.55 -3.68
CA GLN A 245 -9.35 -20.29 -3.86
C GLN A 245 -9.01 -21.78 -3.90
N ASP A 246 -9.35 -22.49 -2.82
CA ASP A 246 -9.18 -23.94 -2.74
C ASP A 246 -10.02 -24.59 -3.84
N ARG A 247 -9.37 -25.45 -4.65
CA ARG A 247 -10.00 -26.04 -5.84
C ARG A 247 -11.14 -26.98 -5.48
N GLU A 248 -11.06 -27.66 -4.34
CA GLU A 248 -12.13 -28.54 -3.86
C GLU A 248 -13.30 -27.72 -3.30
N LEU A 249 -13.01 -26.66 -2.52
CA LEU A 249 -14.06 -25.73 -2.07
C LEU A 249 -14.74 -25.03 -3.24
N PHE A 250 -13.99 -24.62 -4.26
CA PHE A 250 -14.57 -24.01 -5.45
C PHE A 250 -15.50 -24.98 -6.20
N LEU A 251 -15.09 -26.24 -6.36
CA LEU A 251 -15.96 -27.26 -6.96
C LEU A 251 -17.22 -27.50 -6.13
N HIS A 252 -17.09 -27.54 -4.79
CA HIS A 252 -18.23 -27.70 -3.91
C HIS A 252 -19.18 -26.48 -3.93
N GLU A 253 -18.63 -25.26 -4.00
CA GLU A 253 -19.40 -24.03 -4.21
C GLU A 253 -20.13 -24.05 -5.56
N CYS A 254 -19.50 -24.55 -6.64
CA CYS A 254 -20.16 -24.73 -7.92
C CYS A 254 -21.32 -25.72 -7.83
N GLU A 255 -21.14 -26.86 -7.15
CA GLU A 255 -22.22 -27.85 -6.94
C GLU A 255 -23.39 -27.26 -6.15
N LEU A 256 -23.10 -26.53 -5.07
CA LEU A 256 -24.11 -25.83 -4.27
C LEU A 256 -24.81 -24.74 -5.07
N TYR A 257 -24.07 -24.03 -5.93
CA TYR A 257 -24.63 -23.01 -6.81
C TYR A 257 -25.54 -23.61 -7.88
N GLU A 258 -25.17 -24.75 -8.47
CA GLU A 258 -26.04 -25.48 -9.40
C GLU A 258 -27.33 -25.95 -8.71
N GLN A 259 -27.23 -26.51 -7.50
CA GLN A 259 -28.39 -26.91 -6.71
C GLN A 259 -29.28 -25.72 -6.35
N TRP A 260 -28.68 -24.61 -5.93
CA TRP A 260 -29.39 -23.37 -5.64
C TRP A 260 -30.05 -22.78 -6.90
N SER A 261 -29.36 -22.80 -8.03
CA SER A 261 -29.85 -22.31 -9.33
C SER A 261 -31.03 -23.14 -9.84
N VAL A 262 -31.03 -24.46 -9.61
CA VAL A 262 -32.16 -25.34 -9.93
C VAL A 262 -33.34 -25.09 -9.00
N ALA A 263 -33.08 -24.74 -7.74
CA ALA A 263 -34.11 -24.40 -6.75
C ALA A 263 -34.69 -22.99 -6.92
N GLN A 264 -34.10 -22.12 -7.75
CA GLN A 264 -34.65 -20.80 -8.01
C GLN A 264 -35.96 -20.90 -8.81
N PRO A 265 -37.02 -20.15 -8.43
CA PRO A 265 -38.19 -20.03 -9.28
C PRO A 265 -37.80 -19.38 -10.60
N LEU A 266 -38.42 -19.83 -11.70
CA LEU A 266 -38.21 -19.23 -13.02
C LEU A 266 -38.48 -17.72 -12.93
N SER A 267 -37.48 -16.90 -13.22
CA SER A 267 -37.59 -15.43 -13.14
C SER A 267 -38.61 -14.84 -14.12
N VAL A 268 -39.12 -15.64 -15.05
CA VAL A 268 -40.16 -15.30 -16.00
C VAL A 268 -41.14 -16.47 -16.04
N GLU A 269 -42.43 -16.20 -15.84
CA GLU A 269 -43.49 -17.18 -16.10
C GLU A 269 -43.43 -17.60 -17.57
N ARG A 270 -43.12 -18.87 -17.83
CA ARG A 270 -43.15 -19.43 -19.19
C ARG A 270 -44.55 -19.97 -19.46
N PRO A 271 -45.37 -19.32 -20.30
CA PRO A 271 -46.64 -19.91 -20.72
C PRO A 271 -46.40 -21.24 -21.43
N THR A 272 -47.09 -22.28 -20.99
CA THR A 272 -47.05 -23.60 -21.63
C THR A 272 -47.86 -23.53 -22.92
N TYR A 273 -47.19 -23.33 -24.04
CA TYR A 273 -47.84 -23.41 -25.34
C TYR A 273 -48.08 -24.88 -25.72
N PRO A 274 -49.25 -25.23 -26.26
CA PRO A 274 -49.48 -26.54 -26.85
C PRO A 274 -48.48 -26.76 -28.00
N LYS A 275 -47.93 -27.97 -28.06
CA LYS A 275 -46.95 -28.36 -29.08
C LYS A 275 -47.61 -28.21 -30.46
N PRO A 276 -47.11 -27.38 -31.39
CA PRO A 276 -47.76 -27.18 -32.67
C PRO A 276 -47.79 -28.48 -33.46
N HIS A 277 -48.98 -28.91 -33.89
CA HIS A 277 -49.22 -30.22 -34.50
C HIS A 277 -49.05 -30.26 -36.03
N GLY A 278 -48.56 -29.20 -36.66
CA GLY A 278 -48.29 -29.23 -38.10
C GLY A 278 -47.95 -27.87 -38.67
N ILE A 279 -47.09 -27.88 -39.67
CA ILE A 279 -46.79 -26.71 -40.51
C ILE A 279 -47.88 -26.66 -41.58
N MET A 280 -48.72 -25.62 -41.57
CA MET A 280 -49.65 -25.39 -42.68
C MET A 280 -48.85 -25.05 -43.93
N ALA A 281 -48.98 -25.87 -44.98
CA ALA A 281 -48.41 -25.57 -46.28
C ALA A 281 -49.13 -24.34 -46.89
N ARG A 282 -48.35 -23.41 -47.43
CA ARG A 282 -48.85 -22.21 -48.11
C ARG A 282 -49.67 -22.65 -49.35
N PRO A 283 -50.86 -22.08 -49.61
CA PRO A 283 -51.58 -22.32 -50.87
C PRO A 283 -50.71 -21.91 -52.08
N PRO A 284 -50.79 -22.61 -53.22
CA PRO A 284 -50.04 -22.22 -54.42
C PRO A 284 -50.47 -20.83 -54.89
N GLU A 285 -49.48 -19.99 -55.22
CA GLU A 285 -49.71 -18.63 -55.73
C GLU A 285 -50.29 -18.69 -57.15
N ASP A 286 -51.41 -17.99 -57.36
CA ASP A 286 -52.00 -17.78 -58.69
C ASP A 286 -51.04 -16.96 -59.57
N PRO A 287 -50.94 -17.25 -60.88
CA PRO A 287 -49.95 -16.60 -61.74
C PRO A 287 -50.27 -15.11 -61.98
N LEU A 288 -49.34 -14.27 -61.51
CA LEU A 288 -48.94 -12.97 -62.07
C LEU A 288 -50.07 -12.08 -62.65
N VAL A 289 -50.65 -11.24 -61.79
CA VAL A 289 -51.02 -9.88 -62.22
C VAL A 289 -49.88 -8.95 -61.84
N THR A 290 -49.11 -8.57 -62.86
CA THR A 290 -48.15 -7.49 -62.86
C THR A 290 -48.83 -6.17 -62.44
N SER A 291 -48.47 -5.66 -61.27
CA SER A 291 -48.49 -4.22 -61.03
C SER A 291 -47.30 -3.87 -60.14
N ALA A 292 -46.44 -3.04 -60.71
CA ALA A 292 -45.25 -2.49 -60.09
C ALA A 292 -45.58 -1.80 -58.77
N ASP A 293 -44.91 -2.23 -57.69
CA ASP A 293 -44.41 -1.39 -56.60
C ASP A 293 -43.80 -2.30 -55.52
N ARG A 294 -42.52 -2.63 -55.69
CA ARG A 294 -41.72 -3.29 -54.65
C ARG A 294 -41.20 -2.23 -53.70
N PHE A 295 -42.01 -1.84 -52.71
CA PHE A 295 -41.50 -1.18 -51.51
C PHE A 295 -41.09 -2.25 -50.49
N THR A 296 -39.80 -2.31 -50.20
CA THR A 296 -39.24 -3.15 -49.13
C THR A 296 -39.55 -2.55 -47.75
N CYS A 297 -39.71 -3.39 -46.73
CA CYS A 297 -40.19 -3.07 -45.36
C CYS A 297 -39.43 -1.99 -44.56
N ALA A 298 -38.51 -1.24 -45.16
CA ALA A 298 -37.79 -0.15 -44.53
C ALA A 298 -38.52 1.21 -44.58
N GLU A 299 -39.65 1.34 -45.27
CA GLU A 299 -40.35 2.63 -45.45
C GLU A 299 -41.79 2.63 -44.88
N ARG A 300 -42.05 1.88 -43.80
CA ARG A 300 -43.42 1.77 -43.22
C ARG A 300 -43.58 2.23 -41.77
N TRP A 301 -42.68 3.05 -41.26
CA TRP A 301 -42.82 3.70 -39.95
C TRP A 301 -42.26 5.13 -39.97
N GLU A 302 -43.03 6.06 -40.55
CA GLU A 302 -43.22 7.41 -39.99
C GLU A 302 -44.65 7.48 -39.43
#